data_AF-A0A3M5JF74-F1
#
_entry.id   AF-A0A3M5JF74-F1
#
_cell.length_a   1.000
_cell.length_b   1.000
_cell.length_c   1.000
_cell.angle_alpha   90.00
_cell.angle_beta   90.00
_cell.angle_gamma   90.00
#
_symmetry.space_group_name_H-M   'P 1'
#
loop_
_entity.id
_entity.type
_entity.pdbx_description
1 polymer ?
#
loop_
_entity_poly.entity_id
_entity_poly.type
_entity_poly.pdbx_seq_one_letter_code
_entity_poly.pdbx_strand_id
1 'polypeptide(L)'
;MTGLSRPSYFLPPTRSRTSHNIFENNGLHKGLPRCERKSHTPTIAMFPEDTLMPYEHILVAIDLTDECDPVIRRASLLAKASEAKLSVVHIVEPIAMAFGGDVPMDLSQLQQQQMDQAQEKLEKLKLKYPQLKTSENHIVIGQPRQEIHKLAKSKACDMIVVGSHGRHGLALLLGSTANDVLHGAPCDVLAVSLKKPE
;
A
#
# COMPACT_ATOMS: atom_id res chain seq x y z
N MET A 1 31.89 -22.18 -13.95
CA MET A 1 32.17 -20.85 -13.38
C MET A 1 31.51 -19.81 -14.26
N THR A 2 30.27 -19.43 -13.96
CA THR A 2 29.47 -18.49 -14.76
C THR A 2 29.10 -17.30 -13.89
N GLY A 3 29.50 -16.12 -14.33
CA GLY A 3 29.33 -14.86 -13.61
C GLY A 3 27.86 -14.46 -13.49
N LEU A 4 27.51 -13.95 -12.30
CA LEU A 4 26.26 -13.24 -12.07
C LEU A 4 26.60 -11.77 -11.79
N SER A 5 26.13 -10.92 -12.69
CA SER A 5 26.20 -9.47 -12.62
C SER A 5 25.48 -8.94 -11.37
N ARG A 6 26.17 -8.11 -10.59
CA ARG A 6 25.58 -7.38 -9.46
C ARG A 6 24.59 -6.31 -9.97
N PRO A 7 23.44 -6.08 -9.32
CA PRO A 7 22.61 -4.93 -9.63
C PRO A 7 23.32 -3.62 -9.24
N SER A 8 23.30 -2.67 -10.15
CA SER A 8 23.85 -1.32 -9.97
C SER A 8 22.93 -0.50 -9.05
N TYR A 9 23.39 -0.23 -7.84
CA TYR A 9 22.77 0.74 -6.93
C TYR A 9 23.25 2.14 -7.30
N PHE A 10 22.32 3.04 -7.62
CA PHE A 10 22.60 4.44 -7.86
C PHE A 10 22.68 5.16 -6.51
N LEU A 11 23.90 5.49 -6.06
CA LEU A 11 24.11 6.36 -4.90
C LEU A 11 23.93 7.82 -5.36
N PRO A 12 23.14 8.66 -4.64
CA PRO A 12 23.03 10.07 -4.98
C PRO A 12 24.35 10.83 -4.67
N PRO A 13 24.62 11.92 -5.40
CA PRO A 13 25.88 12.65 -5.26
C PRO A 13 25.98 13.34 -3.90
N THR A 14 27.09 13.12 -3.22
CA THR A 14 27.48 13.88 -2.03
C THR A 14 27.74 15.32 -2.43
N ARG A 15 26.93 16.27 -1.95
CA ARG A 15 27.23 17.70 -2.08
C ARG A 15 28.13 18.15 -0.94
N SER A 16 29.30 18.63 -1.32
CA SER A 16 30.32 19.25 -0.49
C SER A 16 29.88 20.60 0.09
N ARG A 17 30.39 20.89 1.29
CA ARG A 17 30.34 22.15 2.05
C ARG A 17 30.68 23.41 1.22
N THR A 18 29.98 24.51 1.54
CA THR A 18 30.43 25.89 1.88
C THR A 18 29.21 26.82 1.76
N SER A 19 28.91 27.85 2.56
CA SER A 19 29.33 28.38 3.87
C SER A 19 28.50 29.67 4.09
N HIS A 20 28.00 29.90 5.31
CA HIS A 20 27.95 31.19 6.04
C HIS A 20 26.75 31.33 6.98
N ASN A 21 27.08 31.71 8.22
CA ASN A 21 26.21 32.03 9.35
C ASN A 21 25.45 33.35 9.13
N ILE A 22 24.19 33.41 9.54
CA ILE A 22 23.59 34.56 10.26
C ILE A 22 22.59 34.01 11.30
N PHE A 23 22.81 34.37 12.57
CA PHE A 23 21.90 34.18 13.71
C PHE A 23 20.71 35.14 13.61
N GLU A 24 19.51 34.75 14.06
CA GLU A 24 18.69 35.55 14.99
C GLU A 24 17.46 34.79 15.52
N ASN A 25 17.29 34.88 16.84
CA ASN A 25 16.13 34.43 17.62
C ASN A 25 14.90 35.30 17.30
N ASN A 26 13.71 34.70 17.19
CA ASN A 26 12.48 35.13 17.88
C ASN A 26 11.30 34.24 17.48
N GLY A 27 10.47 33.88 18.46
CA GLY A 27 9.37 32.94 18.32
C GLY A 27 8.27 33.39 17.36
N LEU A 28 7.57 32.39 16.84
CA LEU A 28 6.11 32.28 16.64
C LEU A 28 5.89 31.14 15.63
N HIS A 29 4.89 30.30 15.91
CA HIS A 29 4.28 29.33 15.00
C HIS A 29 4.39 29.73 13.53
N LYS A 30 5.33 29.12 12.80
CA LYS A 30 5.33 29.08 11.34
C LYS A 30 5.39 27.62 10.96
N GLY A 31 4.32 27.14 10.33
CA GLY A 31 4.18 25.76 9.89
C GLY A 31 5.44 25.30 9.16
N LEU A 32 5.82 24.05 9.44
CA LEU A 32 6.93 23.38 8.76
C LEU A 32 6.77 23.56 7.24
N PRO A 33 7.85 23.85 6.51
CA PRO A 33 7.79 24.05 5.07
C PRO A 33 7.20 22.80 4.41
N ARG A 34 6.09 23.00 3.68
CA ARG A 34 5.44 21.96 2.87
C ARG A 34 6.45 21.47 1.84
N CYS A 35 6.93 20.24 2.00
CA CYS A 35 7.74 19.57 0.99
C CYS A 35 6.84 19.30 -0.22
N GLU A 36 6.87 20.20 -1.21
CA GLU A 36 6.20 19.99 -2.49
C GLU A 36 6.80 18.76 -3.17
N ARG A 37 6.06 17.64 -3.15
CA ARG A 37 6.40 16.42 -3.89
C ARG A 37 6.31 16.67 -5.40
N LYS A 38 7.37 17.22 -5.98
CA LYS A 38 7.56 17.33 -7.43
C LYS A 38 8.24 16.06 -7.97
N SER A 39 7.51 14.94 -8.01
CA SER A 39 7.69 13.84 -9.00
C SER A 39 6.93 12.58 -8.54
N HIS A 40 6.08 12.06 -9.42
CA HIS A 40 5.28 10.83 -9.22
C HIS A 40 6.11 9.58 -9.59
N THR A 41 7.28 9.41 -8.99
CA THR A 41 8.10 8.20 -9.20
C THR A 41 7.82 7.22 -8.06
N PRO A 42 7.28 6.01 -8.32
CA PRO A 42 7.04 5.03 -7.28
C PRO A 42 8.38 4.62 -6.66
N THR A 43 8.55 4.91 -5.38
CA THR A 43 9.75 4.57 -4.61
C THR A 43 9.42 3.46 -3.63
N ILE A 44 10.24 2.40 -3.55
CA ILE A 44 10.23 1.51 -2.38
C ILE A 44 10.73 2.35 -1.21
N ALA A 45 9.82 2.77 -0.35
CA ALA A 45 10.18 3.57 0.81
C ALA A 45 10.79 2.65 1.88
N MET A 46 12.11 2.57 1.89
CA MET A 46 12.90 2.13 3.04
C MET A 46 13.08 3.37 3.93
N PHE A 47 12.29 3.50 4.99
CA PHE A 47 12.36 4.67 5.86
C PHE A 47 13.53 4.54 6.85
N PRO A 48 14.56 5.41 6.81
CA PRO A 48 15.41 5.63 7.98
C PRO A 48 14.58 6.23 9.13
N GLU A 49 14.96 5.96 10.38
CA GLU A 49 14.14 6.20 11.58
C GLU A 49 13.63 7.64 11.76
N ASP A 50 14.24 8.65 11.11
CA ASP A 50 14.02 10.07 11.43
C ASP A 50 13.46 10.97 10.31
N THR A 51 12.93 10.43 9.19
CA THR A 51 12.34 11.30 8.13
C THR A 51 10.81 11.17 8.07
N LEU A 52 10.11 12.06 8.76
CA LEU A 52 8.65 12.15 8.75
C LEU A 52 8.18 12.94 7.52
N MET A 53 7.87 12.26 6.42
CA MET A 53 6.96 12.81 5.41
C MET A 53 5.55 12.41 5.83
N PRO A 54 4.69 13.34 6.32
CA PRO A 54 3.35 12.95 6.73
C PRO A 54 2.54 12.58 5.49
N TYR A 55 2.03 11.35 5.47
CA TYR A 55 1.03 10.94 4.50
C TYR A 55 -0.32 11.54 4.86
N GLU A 56 -1.08 12.03 3.88
CA GLU A 56 -2.40 12.62 4.11
C GLU A 56 -3.50 11.56 3.97
N HIS A 57 -3.34 10.58 3.08
CA HIS A 57 -4.36 9.58 2.81
C HIS A 57 -3.77 8.23 2.37
N ILE A 58 -3.89 7.25 3.25
CA ILE A 58 -3.35 5.91 3.07
C ILE A 58 -4.45 4.95 2.57
N LEU A 59 -4.20 4.28 1.44
CA LEU A 59 -5.02 3.18 0.94
C LEU A 59 -4.40 1.84 1.37
N VAL A 60 -5.14 1.01 2.08
CA VAL A 60 -4.71 -0.33 2.49
C VAL A 60 -5.41 -1.36 1.63
N ALA A 61 -4.65 -2.11 0.83
CA ALA A 61 -5.17 -3.20 0.03
C ALA A 61 -4.92 -4.55 0.74
N ILE A 62 -6.00 -5.28 1.03
CA ILE A 62 -5.98 -6.53 1.79
C ILE A 62 -6.77 -7.64 1.08
N ASP A 63 -6.35 -8.89 1.27
CA ASP A 63 -6.97 -10.08 0.70
C ASP A 63 -8.04 -10.72 1.61
N LEU A 64 -8.31 -10.12 2.77
CA LEU A 64 -9.24 -10.60 3.80
C LEU A 64 -8.93 -12.03 4.30
N THR A 65 -7.68 -12.45 4.22
CA THR A 65 -7.20 -13.66 4.90
C THR A 65 -6.72 -13.31 6.31
N ASP A 66 -6.52 -14.32 7.15
CA ASP A 66 -5.95 -14.10 8.50
C ASP A 66 -4.50 -13.57 8.45
N GLU A 67 -3.83 -13.70 7.31
CA GLU A 67 -2.45 -13.23 7.10
C GLU A 67 -2.38 -11.71 6.88
N CYS A 68 -3.50 -11.00 6.64
CA CYS A 68 -3.48 -9.56 6.39
C CYS A 68 -3.27 -8.68 7.65
N ASP A 69 -3.25 -9.30 8.83
CA ASP A 69 -3.07 -8.67 10.14
C ASP A 69 -1.89 -7.68 10.24
N PRO A 70 -0.67 -8.01 9.77
CA PRO A 70 0.48 -7.10 9.80
C PRO A 70 0.28 -5.88 8.90
N VAL A 71 -0.39 -6.05 7.77
CA VAL A 71 -0.68 -4.97 6.79
C VAL A 71 -1.57 -3.92 7.43
N ILE A 72 -2.70 -4.37 8.00
CA ILE A 72 -3.67 -3.50 8.67
C ILE A 72 -3.01 -2.78 9.84
N ARG A 73 -2.24 -3.51 10.67
CA ARG A 73 -1.54 -2.94 11.82
C ARG A 73 -0.55 -1.86 11.39
N ARG A 74 0.27 -2.13 10.38
CA ARG A 74 1.29 -1.19 9.91
C ARG A 74 0.67 0.07 9.32
N ALA A 75 -0.35 -0.09 8.46
CA ALA A 75 -1.07 1.05 7.89
C ALA A 75 -1.75 1.90 8.97
N SER A 76 -2.35 1.26 9.99
CA SER A 76 -3.01 1.98 11.08
C SER A 76 -2.03 2.77 11.93
N LEU A 77 -0.85 2.23 12.20
CA LEU A 77 0.22 2.94 12.92
C LEU A 77 0.71 4.15 12.13
N LEU A 78 0.91 4.00 10.81
CA LEU A 78 1.32 5.09 9.93
C LEU A 78 0.26 6.18 9.83
N ALA A 79 -1.01 5.80 9.68
CA ALA A 79 -2.11 6.74 9.64
C ALA A 79 -2.22 7.52 10.95
N LYS A 80 -2.12 6.84 12.10
CA LYS A 80 -2.12 7.50 13.41
C LYS A 80 -0.93 8.46 13.58
N ALA A 81 0.28 8.04 13.18
CA ALA A 81 1.48 8.85 13.31
C ALA A 81 1.49 10.09 12.40
N SER A 82 0.79 10.02 11.26
CA SER A 82 0.72 11.11 10.28
C SER A 82 -0.58 11.91 10.35
N GLU A 83 -1.50 11.56 11.26
CA GLU A 83 -2.90 12.03 11.25
C GLU A 83 -3.60 11.83 9.89
N ALA A 84 -3.20 10.78 9.16
CA ALA A 84 -3.69 10.50 7.82
C ALA A 84 -5.09 9.90 7.85
N LYS A 85 -5.86 10.19 6.81
CA LYS A 85 -7.06 9.41 6.49
C LYS A 85 -6.67 7.98 6.12
N LEU A 86 -7.52 7.02 6.48
CA LEU A 86 -7.36 5.62 6.12
C LEU A 86 -8.53 5.17 5.22
N SER A 87 -8.21 4.56 4.09
CA SER A 87 -9.16 3.82 3.25
C SER A 87 -8.70 2.37 3.13
N VAL A 88 -9.65 1.44 3.04
CA VAL A 88 -9.41 0.00 2.91
C VAL A 88 -10.04 -0.48 1.63
N VAL A 89 -9.33 -1.32 0.89
CA VAL A 89 -9.86 -1.98 -0.30
C VAL A 89 -9.58 -3.48 -0.28
N HIS A 90 -10.61 -4.25 -0.59
CA HIS A 90 -10.51 -5.64 -1.01
C HIS A 90 -10.99 -5.76 -2.45
N ILE A 91 -10.24 -6.49 -3.27
CA ILE A 91 -10.59 -6.73 -4.66
C ILE A 91 -11.06 -8.17 -4.80
N VAL A 92 -12.30 -8.33 -5.28
CA VAL A 92 -12.85 -9.62 -5.67
C VAL A 92 -12.61 -9.78 -7.17
N GLU A 93 -11.81 -10.77 -7.56
CA GLU A 93 -11.54 -10.99 -8.98
C GLU A 93 -12.79 -11.55 -9.68
N PRO A 94 -13.07 -11.16 -10.94
CA PRO A 94 -14.20 -11.71 -11.68
C PRO A 94 -14.02 -13.21 -11.90
N ILE A 95 -14.98 -14.03 -11.46
CA ILE A 95 -14.89 -15.50 -11.54
C ILE A 95 -14.69 -15.96 -12.99
N ALA A 96 -15.30 -15.28 -13.96
CA ALA A 96 -15.16 -15.58 -15.39
C ALA A 96 -13.69 -15.59 -15.85
N MET A 97 -12.81 -14.76 -15.26
CA MET A 97 -11.38 -14.74 -15.61
C MET A 97 -10.66 -16.04 -15.26
N ALA A 98 -11.07 -16.73 -14.18
CA ALA A 98 -10.48 -18.02 -13.79
C ALA A 98 -10.76 -19.14 -14.81
N PHE A 99 -11.76 -18.94 -15.66
CA PHE A 99 -12.17 -19.91 -16.68
C PHE A 99 -11.94 -19.42 -18.12
N GLY A 100 -11.13 -18.38 -18.31
CA GLY A 100 -10.80 -17.85 -19.64
C GLY A 100 -11.87 -16.98 -20.30
N GLY A 101 -12.90 -16.54 -19.58
CA GLY A 101 -13.88 -15.54 -20.03
C GLY A 101 -15.03 -16.07 -20.89
N ASP A 102 -14.87 -17.20 -21.58
CA ASP A 102 -15.83 -17.72 -22.56
C ASP A 102 -16.75 -18.83 -22.01
N VAL A 103 -17.01 -18.84 -20.70
CA VAL A 103 -17.91 -19.85 -20.10
C VAL A 103 -19.37 -19.46 -20.33
N PRO A 104 -20.19 -20.29 -20.99
CA PRO A 104 -21.61 -20.04 -21.19
C PRO A 104 -22.44 -20.39 -19.94
N MET A 105 -21.96 -20.00 -18.76
CA MET A 105 -22.60 -20.23 -17.46
C MET A 105 -22.87 -18.88 -16.80
N ASP A 106 -24.06 -18.71 -16.23
CA ASP A 106 -24.33 -17.56 -15.36
C ASP A 106 -23.59 -17.75 -14.03
N LEU A 107 -22.53 -16.98 -13.83
CA LEU A 107 -21.72 -16.96 -12.62
C LEU A 107 -22.11 -15.84 -11.65
N SER A 108 -23.18 -15.08 -11.95
CA SER A 108 -23.56 -13.89 -11.18
C SER A 108 -23.87 -14.21 -9.71
N GLN A 109 -24.54 -15.33 -9.44
CA GLN A 109 -24.83 -15.76 -8.07
C GLN A 109 -23.55 -16.12 -7.30
N LEU A 110 -22.61 -16.83 -7.94
CA LEU A 110 -21.33 -17.17 -7.32
C LEU A 110 -20.48 -15.91 -7.07
N GLN A 111 -20.51 -14.95 -8.00
CA GLN A 111 -19.82 -13.68 -7.85
C GLN A 111 -20.39 -12.88 -6.67
N GLN A 112 -21.73 -12.82 -6.55
CA GLN A 112 -22.40 -12.16 -5.44
C GLN A 112 -22.05 -12.83 -4.10
N GLN A 113 -22.03 -14.17 -4.06
CA GLN A 113 -21.60 -14.91 -2.86
C GLN A 113 -20.17 -14.56 -2.44
N GLN A 114 -19.23 -14.37 -3.37
CA GLN A 114 -17.87 -13.92 -3.03
C GLN A 114 -17.85 -12.50 -2.45
N MET A 115 -18.67 -11.59 -3.00
CA MET A 115 -18.81 -10.23 -2.45
C MET A 115 -19.39 -10.25 -1.04
N ASP A 116 -20.45 -11.03 -0.81
CA ASP A 116 -21.10 -11.13 0.50
C ASP A 116 -20.14 -11.71 1.56
N GLN A 117 -19.40 -12.75 1.19
CA GLN A 117 -18.35 -13.32 2.05
C GLN A 117 -17.23 -12.34 2.35
N ALA A 118 -16.80 -11.55 1.36
CA ALA A 118 -15.82 -10.50 1.57
C ALA A 118 -16.34 -9.43 2.54
N GLN A 119 -17.62 -9.04 2.43
CA GLN A 119 -18.25 -8.11 3.35
C GLN A 119 -18.27 -8.65 4.77
N GLU A 120 -18.67 -9.91 4.95
CA GLU A 120 -18.70 -10.55 6.27
C GLU A 120 -17.30 -10.61 6.91
N LYS A 121 -16.27 -10.98 6.13
CA LYS A 121 -14.88 -11.01 6.61
C LYS A 121 -14.38 -9.63 6.99
N LEU A 122 -14.69 -8.60 6.22
CA LEU A 122 -14.34 -7.23 6.54
C LEU A 122 -15.03 -6.76 7.84
N GLU A 123 -16.30 -7.10 8.05
CA GLU A 123 -16.99 -6.79 9.31
C GLU A 123 -16.33 -7.48 10.51
N LYS A 124 -15.88 -8.73 10.37
CA LYS A 124 -15.10 -9.42 11.41
C LYS A 124 -13.78 -8.70 11.70
N LEU A 125 -13.07 -8.22 10.67
CA LEU A 125 -11.84 -7.45 10.87
C LEU A 125 -12.09 -6.13 11.59
N LYS A 126 -13.22 -5.45 11.36
CA LYS A 126 -13.60 -4.22 12.09
C LYS A 126 -13.81 -4.45 13.59
N LEU A 127 -14.15 -5.66 14.03
CA LEU A 127 -14.22 -5.99 15.46
C LEU A 127 -12.84 -6.00 16.09
N LYS A 128 -11.83 -6.49 15.36
CA LYS A 128 -10.43 -6.58 15.79
C LYS A 128 -9.66 -5.26 15.64
N TYR A 129 -10.01 -4.48 14.62
CA TYR A 129 -9.37 -3.21 14.28
C TYR A 129 -10.42 -2.09 14.21
N PRO A 130 -10.75 -1.45 15.35
CA PRO A 130 -11.82 -0.43 15.42
C PRO A 130 -11.64 0.76 14.47
N GLN A 131 -10.40 1.12 14.12
CA GLN A 131 -10.09 2.16 13.15
C GLN A 131 -10.65 1.89 11.75
N LEU A 132 -10.94 0.62 11.42
CA LEU A 132 -11.57 0.27 10.14
C LEU A 132 -13.07 0.58 10.14
N LYS A 133 -13.68 0.86 11.29
CA LYS A 133 -15.07 1.32 11.38
C LYS A 133 -15.22 2.77 10.90
N THR A 134 -14.16 3.56 11.05
CA THR A 134 -14.12 4.98 10.66
C THR A 134 -13.42 5.21 9.31
N SER A 135 -12.80 4.18 8.72
CA SER A 135 -12.23 4.25 7.38
C SER A 135 -13.30 4.17 6.29
N GLU A 136 -12.99 4.69 5.11
CA GLU A 136 -13.74 4.34 3.91
C GLU A 136 -13.37 2.91 3.50
N ASN A 137 -14.36 2.02 3.40
CA ASN A 137 -14.13 0.62 3.09
C ASN A 137 -14.72 0.26 1.73
N HIS A 138 -13.94 -0.43 0.91
CA HIS A 138 -14.27 -0.74 -0.47
C HIS A 138 -14.14 -2.23 -0.73
N ILE A 139 -15.19 -2.83 -1.28
CA ILE A 139 -15.16 -4.16 -1.88
C ILE A 139 -15.48 -3.96 -3.36
N VAL A 140 -14.49 -4.21 -4.21
CA VAL A 140 -14.56 -3.87 -5.63
C VAL A 140 -14.36 -5.13 -6.46
N ILE A 141 -15.18 -5.34 -7.49
CA ILE A 141 -14.93 -6.39 -8.48
C ILE A 141 -13.94 -5.86 -9.52
N GLY A 142 -12.87 -6.61 -9.79
CA GLY A 142 -11.95 -6.27 -10.88
C GLY A 142 -10.56 -6.89 -10.73
N GLN A 143 -9.60 -6.38 -11.50
CA GLN A 143 -8.21 -6.81 -11.39
C GLN A 143 -7.47 -6.01 -10.31
N PRO A 144 -6.75 -6.67 -9.37
CA PRO A 144 -6.19 -6.01 -8.19
C PRO A 144 -5.38 -4.74 -8.49
N ARG A 145 -4.36 -4.85 -9.34
CA ARG A 145 -3.51 -3.71 -9.74
C ARG A 145 -4.33 -2.54 -10.27
N GLN A 146 -5.26 -2.81 -11.19
CA GLN A 146 -6.02 -1.78 -11.89
C GLN A 146 -6.95 -1.03 -10.94
N GLU A 147 -7.73 -1.77 -10.15
CA GLU A 147 -8.70 -1.17 -9.23
C GLU A 147 -8.02 -0.50 -8.03
N ILE A 148 -6.90 -1.04 -7.52
CA ILE A 148 -6.11 -0.37 -6.47
C ILE A 148 -5.56 0.97 -7.00
N HIS A 149 -4.95 1.01 -8.19
CA HIS A 149 -4.42 2.25 -8.77
C HIS A 149 -5.52 3.27 -9.05
N LYS A 150 -6.67 2.82 -9.59
CA LYS A 150 -7.82 3.66 -9.89
C LYS A 150 -8.42 4.26 -8.62
N LEU A 151 -8.55 3.47 -7.55
CA LEU A 151 -9.05 3.93 -6.28
C LEU A 151 -8.08 4.91 -5.61
N ALA A 152 -6.78 4.60 -5.63
CA ALA A 152 -5.76 5.51 -5.11
C ALA A 152 -5.78 6.87 -5.80
N LYS A 153 -5.93 6.90 -7.14
CA LYS A 153 -6.09 8.16 -7.90
C LYS A 153 -7.39 8.89 -7.55
N SER A 154 -8.53 8.19 -7.56
CA SER A 154 -9.84 8.82 -7.36
C SER A 154 -10.03 9.38 -5.94
N LYS A 155 -9.33 8.80 -4.97
CA LYS A 155 -9.33 9.20 -3.56
C LYS A 155 -8.15 10.09 -3.18
N ALA A 156 -7.29 10.44 -4.13
CA ALA A 156 -6.06 11.20 -3.90
C ALA A 156 -5.19 10.59 -2.77
N CYS A 157 -5.08 9.26 -2.74
CA CYS A 157 -4.22 8.57 -1.80
C CYS A 157 -2.76 8.80 -2.16
N ASP A 158 -1.93 9.10 -1.17
CA ASP A 158 -0.52 9.40 -1.33
C ASP A 158 0.40 8.29 -0.78
N MET A 159 -0.20 7.20 -0.29
CA MET A 159 0.43 5.92 0.04
C MET A 159 -0.53 4.76 -0.25
N ILE A 160 -0.01 3.68 -0.83
CA ILE A 160 -0.65 2.36 -0.90
C ILE A 160 0.10 1.39 0.01
N VAL A 161 -0.60 0.72 0.91
CA VAL A 161 -0.06 -0.35 1.74
C VAL A 161 -0.59 -1.69 1.25
N VAL A 162 0.30 -2.62 0.92
CA VAL A 162 0.00 -3.96 0.42
C VAL A 162 0.77 -5.03 1.20
N GLY A 163 0.20 -6.21 1.32
CA GLY A 163 0.93 -7.38 1.82
C GLY A 163 1.94 -7.89 0.79
N SER A 164 3.19 -8.10 1.20
CA SER A 164 4.18 -8.85 0.44
C SER A 164 4.29 -10.26 1.02
N HIS A 165 4.15 -11.26 0.13
CA HIS A 165 4.21 -12.71 0.36
C HIS A 165 2.97 -13.34 1.00
N GLY A 166 2.37 -14.32 0.33
CA GLY A 166 1.27 -15.16 0.83
C GLY A 166 1.12 -16.48 0.04
N ARG A 167 0.50 -17.48 0.67
CA ARG A 167 0.15 -18.88 0.26
C ARG A 167 1.16 -19.80 -0.47
N HIS A 168 2.17 -19.37 -1.25
CA HIS A 168 3.04 -20.32 -1.99
C HIS A 168 4.51 -19.86 -2.20
N GLY A 169 5.46 -20.59 -1.59
CA GLY A 169 6.83 -20.77 -2.11
C GLY A 169 7.96 -19.90 -1.54
N LEU A 170 9.15 -20.50 -1.41
CA LEU A 170 10.36 -19.95 -0.78
C LEU A 170 11.18 -18.96 -1.65
N ALA A 171 10.67 -18.43 -2.77
CA ALA A 171 11.55 -17.82 -3.79
C ALA A 171 11.14 -16.49 -4.45
N LEU A 172 10.10 -15.78 -3.98
CA LEU A 172 9.79 -14.44 -4.51
C LEU A 172 9.85 -13.42 -3.39
N LEU A 173 10.79 -12.47 -3.42
CA LEU A 173 10.95 -11.41 -2.40
C LEU A 173 9.79 -10.38 -2.41
N LEU A 174 8.90 -10.41 -3.39
CA LEU A 174 7.65 -9.64 -3.46
C LEU A 174 6.59 -10.55 -4.08
N GLY A 175 5.44 -10.75 -3.41
CA GLY A 175 4.31 -11.51 -3.99
C GLY A 175 3.81 -10.85 -5.29
N SER A 176 3.17 -11.62 -6.18
CA SER A 176 2.74 -11.14 -7.51
C SER A 176 1.90 -9.87 -7.44
N THR A 177 0.86 -9.84 -6.59
CA THR A 177 0.00 -8.66 -6.43
C THR A 177 0.78 -7.44 -5.93
N ALA A 178 1.66 -7.60 -4.95
CA ALA A 178 2.47 -6.50 -4.43
C ALA A 178 3.44 -5.98 -5.50
N ASN A 179 4.06 -6.89 -6.26
CA ASN A 179 4.91 -6.55 -7.38
C ASN A 179 4.13 -5.78 -8.45
N ASP A 180 2.95 -6.24 -8.83
CA ASP A 180 2.14 -5.60 -9.86
C ASP A 180 1.63 -4.23 -9.43
N VAL A 181 1.21 -4.09 -8.18
CA VAL A 181 0.79 -2.80 -7.60
C VAL A 181 1.95 -1.82 -7.59
N LEU A 182 3.16 -2.25 -7.22
CA LEU A 182 4.34 -1.40 -7.21
C LEU A 182 4.66 -0.85 -8.60
N HIS A 183 4.52 -1.68 -9.64
CA HIS A 183 4.75 -1.26 -11.01
C HIS A 183 3.63 -0.33 -11.51
N GLY A 184 3.90 0.97 -11.57
CA GLY A 184 2.97 1.97 -12.08
C GLY A 184 2.02 2.55 -11.03
N ALA A 185 2.32 2.36 -9.74
CA ALA A 185 1.58 3.02 -8.67
C ALA A 185 1.56 4.54 -8.85
N PRO A 186 0.42 5.21 -8.58
CA PRO A 186 0.31 6.66 -8.66
C PRO A 186 0.96 7.39 -7.47
N CYS A 187 1.38 6.67 -6.44
CA CYS A 187 1.93 7.20 -5.21
C CYS A 187 2.89 6.17 -4.56
N ASP A 188 3.41 6.50 -3.37
CA ASP A 188 4.32 5.62 -2.65
C ASP A 188 3.66 4.27 -2.34
N VAL A 189 4.45 3.20 -2.32
CA VAL A 189 3.98 1.86 -2.01
C VAL A 189 4.79 1.28 -0.85
N LEU A 190 4.08 0.88 0.20
CA LEU A 190 4.63 0.11 1.30
C LEU A 190 4.22 -1.36 1.18
N ALA A 191 5.21 -2.21 0.92
CA ALA A 191 5.09 -3.65 0.96
C ALA A 191 5.35 -4.16 2.40
N VAL A 192 4.38 -4.85 2.99
CA VAL A 192 4.45 -5.37 4.36
C VAL A 192 4.58 -6.89 4.34
N SER A 193 5.69 -7.42 4.89
CA SER A 193 5.90 -8.87 5.02
C SER A 193 4.80 -9.52 5.86
N LEU A 194 4.19 -10.59 5.34
CA LEU A 194 3.18 -11.38 6.08
C LEU A 194 3.79 -12.49 6.95
N LYS A 195 5.11 -12.70 6.90
CA LYS A 195 5.77 -13.67 7.79
C LYS A 195 5.66 -13.19 9.25
N LYS A 196 5.29 -14.10 10.15
CA LYS A 196 5.50 -13.89 11.59
C LYS A 196 7.02 -13.80 11.84
N PRO A 197 7.50 -12.83 12.64
CA PRO A 197 8.84 -12.93 13.20
C PRO A 197 8.93 -14.23 14.00
N GLU A 198 9.98 -15.01 13.76
CA GLU A 198 10.33 -16.17 14.61
C GLU A 198 10.67 -15.74 16.03
#